data_AF-A0A8T5IDA3-F1
#
_entry.id   AF-A0A8T5IDA3-F1
#
_cell.length_a   1.000
_cell.length_b   1.000
_cell.length_c   1.000
_cell.angle_alpha   90.00
_cell.angle_beta   90.00
_cell.angle_gamma   90.00
#
_symmetry.space_group_name_H-M   'P 1'
#
loop_
_entity.id
_entity.type
_entity.pdbx_description
1 polymer ?
#
loop_
_entity_poly.entity_id
_entity_poly.type
_entity_poly.pdbx_seq_one_letter_code
_entity_poly.pdbx_strand_id
1 'polypeptide(L)' 'MIEMNFVVPMDVPEEMVETWLENMAAATCNTGRMNLFACDQKIEHLN' A
#
# COMPACT_ATOMS: atom_id res chain seq x y z
N MET A 1 -19.26 1.96 8.67
CA MET A 1 -17.92 1.56 8.20
C MET A 1 -17.10 2.84 8.19
N ILE A 2 -15.92 2.85 8.82
CA ILE A 2 -15.10 4.08 8.88
C ILE A 2 -14.56 4.30 7.47
N GLU A 3 -15.00 5.38 6.82
CA GLU A 3 -14.49 5.83 5.53
C GLU A 3 -13.07 6.39 5.78
N MET A 4 -12.05 5.61 5.42
CA MET A 4 -10.66 6.02 5.65
C MET A 4 -10.18 6.85 4.47
N ASN A 5 -9.86 8.11 4.76
CA ASN A 5 -9.35 9.05 3.78
C ASN A 5 -7.83 8.93 3.70
N PHE A 6 -7.34 8.20 2.69
CA PHE A 6 -5.90 8.16 2.39
C PHE A 6 -5.50 9.44 1.65
N VAL A 7 -4.39 10.06 2.06
CA VAL A 7 -3.83 11.21 1.34
C VAL A 7 -3.12 10.69 0.11
N VAL A 8 -3.66 10.99 -1.07
CA VAL A 8 -3.06 10.62 -2.35
C VAL A 8 -1.87 11.55 -2.64
N PRO A 9 -0.66 11.01 -2.85
CA PRO A 9 0.50 11.79 -3.24
C PRO A 9 0.33 12.48 -4.60
N MET A 10 0.97 13.64 -4.78
CA MET A 10 0.83 14.45 -6.01
C MET A 10 1.47 13.82 -7.25
N ASP A 11 2.36 12.84 -7.07
CA ASP A 11 3.02 12.08 -8.14
C ASP A 11 2.19 10.91 -8.67
N VAL A 12 1.03 10.61 -8.06
CA VAL A 12 0.07 9.66 -8.60
C VAL A 12 -0.71 10.35 -9.73
N PRO A 13 -0.69 9.84 -10.98
CA PRO A 13 -1.50 10.38 -12.07
C PRO A 13 -2.99 10.35 -11.73
N GLU A 14 -3.76 11.32 -12.22
CA GLU A 14 -5.19 11.47 -11.91
C GLU A 14 -5.99 10.20 -12.26
N GLU A 15 -5.67 9.59 -13.41
CA GLU A 15 -6.27 8.35 -13.88
C GLU A 15 -5.96 7.12 -13.03
N MET A 16 -4.93 7.19 -12.16
CA MET A 16 -4.50 6.07 -11.30
C MET A 16 -4.97 6.22 -9.84
N VAL A 17 -5.65 7.31 -9.49
CA VAL A 17 -6.04 7.61 -8.10
C VAL A 17 -6.92 6.51 -7.51
N GLU A 18 -7.92 6.04 -8.25
CA GLU A 18 -8.82 4.97 -7.78
C GLU A 18 -8.05 3.68 -7.49
N THR A 19 -7.21 3.25 -8.43
CA THR A 19 -6.35 2.07 -8.26
C THR A 19 -5.39 2.22 -7.08
N TRP A 20 -4.83 3.42 -6.86
CA TRP A 20 -3.96 3.68 -5.71
C TRP A 20 -4.72 3.55 -4.38
N LEU A 21 -5.93 4.10 -4.29
CA LEU A 21 -6.78 4.01 -3.11
C LEU A 21 -7.17 2.55 -2.81
N GLU A 22 -7.56 1.79 -3.83
CA GLU A 22 -7.86 0.36 -3.71
C GLU A 22 -6.66 -0.44 -3.22
N ASN A 23 -5.47 -0.19 -3.78
CA ASN A 23 -4.24 -0.85 -3.36
C ASN A 23 -3.86 -0.50 -1.92
N MET A 24 -4.00 0.76 -1.51
CA MET A 24 -3.73 1.19 -0.12
C MET A 24 -4.70 0.57 0.87
N ALA A 25 -5.99 0.52 0.53
CA ALA A 25 -7.01 -0.16 1.31
C ALA A 25 -6.69 -1.65 1.48
N ALA A 26 -6.32 -2.33 0.39
CA ALA A 26 -5.94 -3.75 0.40
C ALA A 26 -4.66 -4.00 1.23
N ALA A 27 -3.59 -3.24 0.98
CA ALA A 27 -2.30 -3.40 1.63
C ALA A 27 -2.34 -3.11 3.15
N THR A 28 -3.26 -2.25 3.59
CA THR A 28 -3.44 -1.91 5.02
C THR A 28 -4.64 -2.59 5.66
N CYS A 29 -5.37 -3.44 4.92
CA CYS A 29 -6.65 -4.03 5.34
C CYS A 29 -7.64 -2.99 5.91
N ASN A 30 -7.73 -1.81 5.30
CA ASN A 30 -8.51 -0.66 5.75
C ASN A 30 -8.19 -0.15 7.17
N THR A 31 -7.04 -0.51 7.74
CA THR A 31 -6.64 -0.08 9.09
C THR A 31 -5.73 1.17 9.08
N GLY A 32 -5.24 1.56 7.90
CA GLY A 32 -4.20 2.60 7.77
C GLY A 32 -2.82 2.18 8.29
N ARG A 33 -2.66 0.91 8.71
CA ARG A 33 -1.39 0.34 9.18
C ARG A 33 -1.00 -0.81 8.27
N MET A 34 0.29 -0.91 7.97
CA MET A 34 0.83 -2.00 7.16
C MET A 34 1.44 -3.07 8.05
N ASN A 35 1.00 -4.31 7.86
CA ASN A 35 1.66 -5.49 8.41
C ASN A 35 2.26 -6.27 7.24
N LEU A 36 3.57 -6.14 7.03
CA LEU A 36 4.28 -6.72 5.91
C LEU A 36 5.14 -7.90 6.36
N PHE A 37 4.93 -9.06 5.74
CA PHE A 37 5.79 -10.23 5.89
C PHE A 37 6.88 -10.20 4.80
N ALA A 38 8.12 -9.89 5.19
CA ALA A 38 9.24 -9.80 4.25
C ALA A 38 9.77 -11.20 3.88
N CYS A 39 9.85 -11.50 2.59
CA CYS A 39 10.15 -12.84 2.05
C CYS A 39 11.37 -12.89 1.11
N ASP A 40 12.09 -11.79 0.97
CA ASP A 40 13.21 -11.58 0.05
C ASP A 40 14.58 -11.98 0.63
N GLN A 41 14.65 -12.29 1.93
CA GLN A 41 15.89 -12.54 2.67
C GLN A 41 16.81 -13.60 2.06
N LYS A 42 16.27 -14.58 1.32
CA LYS A 42 17.07 -15.63 0.68
C LYS A 42 17.99 -15.09 -0.42
N ILE A 43 17.61 -13.98 -1.07
CA ILE A 43 18.44 -13.31 -2.08
C ILE A 43 19.29 -12.23 -1.42
N GLU A 44 18.70 -11.41 -0.55
CA GLU A 44 19.41 -10.31 0.12
C GLU A 44 20.60 -10.77 0.99
N HIS A 45 20.57 -12.01 1.50
CA HIS A 45 21.66 -12.60 2.29
C HIS A 45 22.30 -13.81 1.58
N LEU A 46 22.17 -13.88 0.26
CA LEU A 46 22.88 -14.88 -0.55
C LEU A 46 24.32 -14.39 -0.76
N ASN A 47 25.29 -15.09 -0.17
CA ASN A 47 26.71 -14.86 -0.42
C ASN A 47 27.11 -15.32 -1.82
#